data_AF-A0A117DVE0-F1
#
_entry.id   AF-A0A117DVE0-F1
#
_cell.length_a   1.000
_cell.length_b   1.000
_cell.length_c   1.000
_cell.angle_alpha   90.00
_cell.angle_beta   90.00
_cell.angle_gamma   90.00
#
_symmetry.space_group_name_H-M   'P 1'
#
loop_
_entity.id
_entity.type
_entity.pdbx_description
1 polymer ?
#
loop_
_entity_poly.entity_id
_entity_poly.type
_entity_poly.pdbx_seq_one_letter_code
_entity_poly.pdbx_strand_id
1 'polypeptide(L)'
;MDDGHSKLHFYSLPNEVLAQILSSFSTRSLISWATVSRRFHALVLRILHYRLLIGAPLHDYKLILECFHPSEKLKVPHVFCTYLDTDGLDQLNGRSGSLYENSDTAQQLGRLSSVYARFRPEVAVEERSSGTRLVPLRDDEQDPDRDNLVVSRPINLESFEDFSQLCVVVNIVKVMPGTNLLLSAHTVEDGVIRVFRDWLRDEEKRIREFVPDGTEPSQMLWVDQSKSVGIKVRVKAKPLMNQNVPILIHRDDDQFTSYELLIEELHIRAVRLLRTLEKSQEEQQNYYKAVVITPTLR
;
A
#
# COMPACT_ATOMS: atom_id res chain seq x y z
N MET A 1 -38.18 30.23 44.31
CA MET A 1 -37.43 30.77 43.16
C MET A 1 -36.38 29.72 42.86
N ASP A 2 -36.75 28.79 41.98
CA ASP A 2 -35.91 27.64 41.64
C ASP A 2 -35.15 28.06 40.39
N ASP A 3 -33.92 28.54 40.58
CA ASP A 3 -33.02 28.88 39.48
C ASP A 3 -32.67 27.56 38.78
N GLY A 4 -33.46 27.24 37.76
CA GLY A 4 -33.21 26.18 36.82
C GLY A 4 -31.91 26.48 36.09
N HIS A 5 -30.78 26.08 36.68
CA HIS A 5 -29.54 25.93 35.96
C HIS A 5 -29.84 25.02 34.77
N SER A 6 -30.03 25.62 33.59
CA SER A 6 -30.12 24.94 32.32
C SER A 6 -28.98 23.94 32.27
N LYS A 7 -29.26 22.66 32.51
CA LYS A 7 -28.24 21.62 32.54
C LYS A 7 -27.61 21.62 31.16
N LEU A 8 -26.41 22.18 31.07
CA LEU A 8 -25.60 22.17 29.87
C LEU A 8 -25.29 20.70 29.58
N HIS A 9 -26.10 20.10 28.71
CA HIS A 9 -25.95 18.73 28.32
C HIS A 9 -25.13 18.67 27.05
N PHE A 10 -24.21 17.73 26.97
CA PHE A 10 -23.37 17.52 25.79
C PHE A 10 -24.19 17.36 24.49
N TYR A 11 -25.42 16.84 24.60
CA TYR A 11 -26.36 16.71 23.49
C TYR A 11 -27.00 18.03 23.01
N SER A 12 -26.90 19.13 23.76
CA SER A 12 -27.40 20.44 23.33
C SER A 12 -26.41 21.18 22.42
N LEU A 13 -25.17 20.69 22.29
CA LEU A 13 -24.19 21.27 21.38
C LEU A 13 -24.61 21.08 19.92
N PRO A 14 -24.32 22.03 19.01
CA PRO A 14 -24.44 21.83 17.57
C PRO A 14 -23.54 20.69 17.05
N ASN A 15 -23.87 20.11 15.90
CA ASN A 15 -23.11 19.00 15.32
C ASN A 15 -21.68 19.40 14.96
N GLU A 16 -21.48 20.66 14.58
CA GLU A 16 -20.22 21.25 14.16
C GLU A 16 -19.24 21.31 15.35
N VAL A 17 -19.72 21.81 16.49
CA VAL A 17 -18.93 21.89 17.73
C VAL A 17 -18.59 20.49 18.21
N LEU A 18 -19.58 19.58 18.16
CA LEU A 18 -19.36 18.19 18.55
C LEU A 18 -18.34 17.49 17.63
N ALA A 19 -18.46 17.68 16.31
CA ALA A 19 -17.51 17.13 15.35
C ALA A 19 -16.10 17.67 15.55
N GLN A 20 -15.96 18.97 15.85
CA GLN A 20 -14.67 19.59 16.15
C GLN A 20 -14.04 18.98 17.40
N ILE A 21 -14.81 18.83 18.50
CA ILE A 21 -14.31 18.17 19.71
C ILE A 21 -13.86 16.74 19.41
N LEU A 22 -14.71 15.96 18.73
CA LEU A 22 -14.41 14.57 18.37
C LEU A 22 -13.19 14.47 17.44
N SER A 23 -13.00 15.42 16.53
CA SER A 23 -11.88 15.43 15.59
C SER A 23 -10.49 15.53 16.24
N SER A 24 -10.41 15.86 17.53
CA SER A 24 -9.15 15.84 18.30
C SER A 24 -8.73 14.45 18.78
N PHE A 25 -9.64 13.48 18.83
CA PHE A 25 -9.37 12.12 19.32
C PHE A 25 -8.79 11.22 18.22
N SER A 26 -7.94 10.26 18.57
CA SER A 26 -7.45 9.27 17.60
C SER A 26 -8.57 8.43 16.99
N THR A 27 -8.33 7.86 15.81
CA THR A 27 -9.30 6.98 15.13
C THR A 27 -9.71 5.81 16.02
N ARG A 28 -8.77 5.27 16.82
CA ARG A 28 -9.03 4.18 17.77
C ARG A 28 -10.06 4.59 18.83
N SER A 29 -9.92 5.78 19.41
CA SER A 29 -10.84 6.27 20.43
C SER A 29 -12.21 6.55 19.83
N LEU A 30 -12.26 7.15 18.63
CA LEU A 30 -13.51 7.49 17.94
C LEU A 30 -14.43 6.29 17.69
N ILE A 31 -13.88 5.11 17.40
CA ILE A 31 -14.67 3.90 17.17
C ILE A 31 -15.53 3.56 18.40
N SER A 32 -15.02 3.73 19.62
CA SER A 32 -15.81 3.51 20.84
C SER A 32 -16.94 4.53 21.03
N TRP A 33 -16.79 5.76 20.51
CA TRP A 33 -17.86 6.76 20.57
C TRP A 33 -19.00 6.42 19.60
N ALA A 34 -18.70 5.76 18.48
CA ALA A 34 -19.71 5.36 17.50
C ALA A 34 -20.79 4.44 18.10
N THR A 35 -20.46 3.63 19.10
CA THR A 35 -21.41 2.70 19.73
C THR A 35 -22.33 3.35 20.77
N VAL A 36 -22.11 4.62 21.12
CA VAL A 36 -22.85 5.29 22.22
C VAL A 36 -24.23 5.76 21.76
N SER A 37 -24.34 6.39 20.59
CA SER A 37 -25.61 6.87 20.04
C SER A 37 -25.57 6.98 18.52
N ARG A 38 -26.75 6.98 17.88
CA ARG A 38 -26.86 7.20 16.42
C ARG A 38 -26.23 8.52 15.97
N ARG A 39 -26.30 9.56 16.81
CA ARG A 39 -25.71 10.86 16.53
C ARG A 39 -24.19 10.80 16.54
N PHE A 40 -23.59 10.17 17.56
CA PHE A 40 -22.14 9.95 17.58
C PHE A 40 -21.70 9.07 16.42
N HIS A 41 -22.45 8.01 16.12
CA HIS A 41 -22.16 7.14 14.99
C HIS A 41 -22.04 7.92 13.67
N ALA A 42 -23.03 8.76 13.35
CA ALA A 42 -23.03 9.57 12.13
C ALA A 42 -21.88 10.59 12.10
N LEU A 43 -21.56 11.22 13.23
CA LEU A 43 -20.44 12.19 13.31
C LEU A 43 -19.09 11.49 13.21
N VAL A 44 -18.89 10.37 13.90
CA VAL A 44 -17.67 9.56 13.83
C VAL A 44 -17.47 9.07 12.40
N LEU A 45 -18.53 8.55 11.75
CA LEU A 45 -18.47 8.12 10.36
C LEU A 45 -17.98 9.24 9.44
N ARG A 46 -18.53 10.45 9.59
CA ARG A 46 -18.12 11.64 8.83
C ARG A 46 -16.67 12.01 9.10
N ILE A 47 -16.24 12.01 10.35
CA ILE A 47 -14.85 12.33 10.73
C ILE A 47 -13.87 11.31 10.13
N LEU A 48 -14.16 10.01 10.27
CA LEU A 48 -13.31 8.95 9.73
C LEU A 48 -13.23 9.02 8.21
N HIS A 49 -14.35 9.29 7.54
CA HIS A 49 -14.38 9.52 6.11
C HIS A 49 -13.41 10.64 5.68
N TYR A 50 -13.52 11.83 6.31
CA TYR A 50 -12.62 12.94 5.97
C TYR A 50 -11.15 12.66 6.30
N ARG A 51 -10.88 11.92 7.39
CA ARG A 51 -9.51 11.52 7.73
C ARG A 51 -8.91 10.58 6.70
N LEU A 52 -9.69 9.64 6.18
CA LEU A 52 -9.23 8.76 5.11
C LEU A 52 -8.98 9.55 3.83
N LEU A 53 -9.89 10.47 3.48
CA LEU A 53 -9.78 11.28 2.27
C LEU A 53 -8.53 12.16 2.25
N ILE A 54 -8.21 12.79 3.39
CA ILE A 54 -7.07 13.70 3.51
C ILE A 54 -5.78 12.92 3.84
N GLY A 55 -5.88 11.82 4.59
CA GLY A 55 -4.74 11.07 5.09
C GLY A 55 -4.18 10.03 4.11
N ALA A 56 -5.01 9.43 3.26
CA ALA A 56 -4.57 8.38 2.34
C ALA A 56 -3.53 8.84 1.30
N PRO A 57 -3.59 10.07 0.74
CA PRO A 57 -2.56 10.58 -0.18
C PRO A 57 -1.19 10.85 0.46
N LEU A 58 -1.07 10.79 1.80
CA LEU A 58 0.19 10.96 2.53
C LEU A 58 0.95 12.26 2.21
N HIS A 59 0.29 13.43 2.14
CA HIS A 59 0.92 14.68 1.66
C HIS A 59 2.33 15.02 2.23
N ASP A 60 2.56 14.82 3.53
CA ASP A 60 3.85 15.11 4.20
C ASP A 60 4.76 13.88 4.37
N TYR A 61 4.31 12.73 3.88
CA TYR A 61 4.94 11.43 4.07
C TYR A 61 5.14 10.76 2.72
N LYS A 62 6.01 9.75 2.69
CA LYS A 62 6.13 8.84 1.55
C LYS A 62 5.91 7.42 2.03
N LEU A 63 5.49 6.57 1.11
CA LEU A 63 5.38 5.15 1.36
C LEU A 63 6.58 4.45 0.73
N ILE A 64 7.20 3.55 1.48
CA ILE A 64 8.30 2.72 1.03
C ILE A 64 7.88 1.25 1.07
N LEU A 65 8.20 0.52 0.00
CA LEU A 65 8.05 -0.92 -0.15
C LEU A 65 9.42 -1.58 -0.27
N GLU A 66 9.66 -2.56 0.60
CA GLU A 66 10.75 -3.52 0.48
C GLU A 66 10.14 -4.89 0.21
N CYS A 67 10.55 -5.53 -0.88
CA CYS A 67 10.13 -6.88 -1.25
C CYS A 67 11.37 -7.64 -1.70
N PHE A 68 11.84 -8.59 -0.89
CA PHE A 68 13.12 -9.26 -1.09
C PHE A 68 13.10 -10.72 -0.62
N HIS A 69 13.95 -11.56 -1.20
CA HIS A 69 14.22 -12.88 -0.64
C HIS A 69 14.99 -12.72 0.69
N PRO A 70 14.72 -13.50 1.75
CA PRO A 70 15.37 -13.35 3.07
C PRO A 70 16.90 -13.20 3.01
N SER A 71 17.55 -13.91 2.08
CA SER A 71 19.01 -13.87 1.86
C SER A 71 19.53 -12.54 1.27
N GLU A 72 18.65 -11.67 0.76
CA GLU A 72 18.98 -10.45 0.02
C GLU A 72 18.60 -9.16 0.77
N LYS A 73 18.17 -9.26 2.03
CA LYS A 73 17.71 -8.12 2.87
C LYS A 73 18.63 -6.89 2.83
N LEU A 74 19.94 -7.11 2.74
CA LEU A 74 20.93 -6.02 2.75
C LEU A 74 21.27 -5.49 1.35
N LYS A 75 20.92 -6.20 0.28
CA LYS A 75 21.29 -5.85 -1.10
C LYS A 75 20.18 -5.13 -1.84
N VAL A 76 18.93 -5.49 -1.54
CA VAL A 76 17.78 -5.00 -2.27
C VAL A 76 17.41 -3.60 -1.78
N PRO A 77 17.44 -2.57 -2.64
CA PRO A 77 17.01 -1.23 -2.26
C PRO A 77 15.49 -1.20 -2.07
N HIS A 78 15.08 -0.29 -1.20
CA HIS A 78 13.69 0.04 -0.98
C HIS A 78 13.15 0.87 -2.15
N VAL A 79 11.83 0.80 -2.36
CA VAL A 79 11.16 1.46 -3.48
C VAL A 79 10.15 2.46 -2.93
N PHE A 80 10.14 3.69 -3.43
CA PHE A 80 9.09 4.65 -3.11
C PHE A 80 7.81 4.31 -3.86
N CYS A 81 6.66 4.51 -3.22
CA CYS A 81 5.38 4.28 -3.85
C CYS A 81 4.61 5.60 -3.99
N THR A 82 4.07 5.87 -5.17
CA THR A 82 3.20 7.02 -5.43
C THR A 82 1.74 6.64 -5.23
N TYR A 83 1.01 7.52 -4.55
CA TYR A 83 -0.42 7.34 -4.34
C TYR A 83 -1.16 7.42 -5.67
N LEU A 84 -2.00 6.43 -5.94
CA LEU A 84 -2.87 6.42 -7.12
C LEU A 84 -4.26 6.93 -6.73
N ASP A 85 -4.94 6.18 -5.88
CA ASP A 85 -6.34 6.42 -5.52
C ASP A 85 -6.73 5.59 -4.30
N THR A 86 -7.89 5.87 -3.70
CA THR A 86 -8.50 5.11 -2.63
C THR A 86 -9.89 4.64 -3.06
N ASP A 87 -10.02 3.33 -3.30
CA ASP A 87 -11.20 2.76 -3.96
C ASP A 87 -12.49 3.02 -3.18
N GLY A 88 -13.48 3.63 -3.84
CA GLY A 88 -14.78 3.91 -3.25
C GLY A 88 -14.85 5.18 -2.39
N LEU A 89 -13.75 5.90 -2.20
CA LEU A 89 -13.74 7.21 -1.52
C LEU A 89 -14.15 8.37 -2.44
N ASP A 90 -13.83 8.30 -3.73
CA ASP A 90 -14.20 9.35 -4.70
C ASP A 90 -15.70 9.35 -5.07
N GLN A 91 -16.38 8.23 -4.84
CA GLN A 91 -17.82 8.04 -5.08
C GLN A 91 -18.72 8.83 -4.09
N LEU A 92 -18.13 9.67 -3.24
CA LEU A 92 -18.84 10.61 -2.38
C LEU A 92 -19.14 11.96 -3.04
N ASN A 93 -18.51 12.29 -4.18
CA ASN A 93 -18.67 13.59 -4.84
C ASN A 93 -19.73 13.63 -5.96
N GLY A 94 -20.58 12.59 -6.11
CA GLY A 94 -21.87 12.74 -6.80
C GLY A 94 -22.00 12.23 -8.25
N ARG A 95 -21.48 11.04 -8.59
CA ARG A 95 -21.89 10.32 -9.82
C ARG A 95 -22.00 8.81 -9.58
N SER A 96 -23.24 8.33 -9.49
CA SER A 96 -23.73 6.93 -9.61
C SER A 96 -22.96 5.84 -8.86
N GLY A 97 -23.59 5.27 -7.82
CA GLY A 97 -23.12 4.08 -7.11
C GLY A 97 -22.45 4.38 -5.77
N SER A 98 -22.94 5.37 -5.04
CA SER A 98 -22.29 5.86 -3.81
C SER A 98 -22.24 4.79 -2.71
N LEU A 99 -21.15 4.72 -1.93
CA LEU A 99 -21.07 3.95 -0.67
C LEU A 99 -22.26 4.23 0.29
N TYR A 100 -22.90 5.39 0.11
CA TYR A 100 -24.01 5.92 0.91
C TYR A 100 -25.39 5.77 0.26
N GLU A 101 -25.46 5.30 -0.99
CA GLU A 101 -26.74 5.07 -1.67
C GLU A 101 -27.44 3.85 -1.03
N ASN A 102 -28.54 4.10 -0.33
CA ASN A 102 -29.46 3.11 0.24
C ASN A 102 -28.90 2.19 1.35
N SER A 103 -27.80 2.56 2.01
CA SER A 103 -27.14 1.75 3.04
C SER A 103 -27.37 2.31 4.45
N ASP A 104 -27.68 1.45 5.42
CA ASP A 104 -27.73 1.82 6.84
C ASP A 104 -26.34 2.35 7.28
N THR A 105 -26.34 3.37 8.14
CA THR A 105 -25.13 4.01 8.69
C THR A 105 -24.16 3.00 9.32
N ALA A 106 -24.64 1.89 9.89
CA ALA A 106 -23.79 0.82 10.41
C ALA A 106 -23.03 0.07 9.30
N GLN A 107 -23.69 -0.21 8.17
CA GLN A 107 -23.07 -0.84 7.01
C GLN A 107 -22.05 0.10 6.36
N GLN A 108 -22.30 1.41 6.36
CA GLN A 108 -21.36 2.42 5.84
C GLN A 108 -20.03 2.43 6.61
N LEU A 109 -20.05 2.32 7.95
CA LEU A 109 -18.83 2.25 8.75
C LEU A 109 -18.03 0.97 8.43
N GLY A 110 -18.73 -0.15 8.29
CA GLY A 110 -18.12 -1.41 7.86
C GLY A 110 -17.45 -1.28 6.49
N ARG A 111 -18.13 -0.65 5.53
CA ARG A 111 -17.60 -0.41 4.18
C ARG A 111 -16.35 0.48 4.18
N LEU A 112 -16.33 1.58 4.96
CA LEU A 112 -15.13 2.41 5.08
C LEU A 112 -13.92 1.63 5.61
N SER A 113 -14.14 0.61 6.45
CA SER A 113 -13.07 -0.25 6.96
C SER A 113 -12.53 -1.27 5.94
N SER A 114 -13.23 -1.49 4.83
CA SER A 114 -12.84 -2.41 3.76
C SER A 114 -12.22 -1.73 2.53
N VAL A 115 -12.08 -0.41 2.55
CA VAL A 115 -11.49 0.36 1.44
C VAL A 115 -9.96 0.21 1.42
N TYR A 116 -9.38 0.13 0.22
CA TYR A 116 -7.94 0.09 -0.01
C TYR A 116 -7.44 1.39 -0.64
N ALA A 117 -6.34 1.89 -0.13
CA ALA A 117 -5.50 2.87 -0.80
C ALA A 117 -4.52 2.13 -1.71
N ARG A 118 -4.46 2.56 -2.98
CA ARG A 118 -3.63 1.99 -4.04
C ARG A 118 -2.42 2.86 -4.25
N PHE A 119 -1.26 2.22 -4.35
CA PHE A 119 0.00 2.88 -4.61
C PHE A 119 0.74 2.19 -5.73
N ARG A 120 1.46 2.94 -6.55
CA ARG A 120 2.35 2.40 -7.58
C ARG A 120 3.79 2.45 -7.08
N PRO A 121 4.48 1.31 -6.95
CA PRO A 121 5.91 1.31 -6.68
C PRO A 121 6.67 1.88 -7.87
N GLU A 122 7.51 2.88 -7.64
CA GLU A 122 8.28 3.54 -8.68
C GLU A 122 9.73 3.09 -8.64
N VAL A 123 10.25 2.62 -9.77
CA VAL A 123 11.69 2.37 -9.89
C VAL A 123 12.42 3.68 -9.60
N ALA A 124 13.17 3.71 -8.50
CA ALA A 124 14.06 4.81 -8.20
C ALA A 124 15.09 4.88 -9.33
N VAL A 125 14.94 5.84 -10.24
CA VAL A 125 15.95 6.12 -11.26
C VAL A 125 17.14 6.73 -10.54
N GLU A 126 18.07 5.89 -10.09
CA GLU A 126 19.48 6.24 -9.93
C GLU A 126 20.33 4.97 -9.72
N GLU A 127 20.68 4.31 -10.82
CA GLU A 127 22.02 3.76 -11.05
C GLU A 127 22.23 3.44 -12.56
N ARG A 128 21.84 4.36 -13.45
CA ARG A 128 22.56 4.47 -14.73
C ARG A 128 23.71 5.41 -14.47
N SER A 129 24.90 4.83 -14.42
CA SER A 129 26.23 5.43 -14.47
C SER A 129 26.24 6.93 -14.80
N SER A 130 26.85 7.73 -13.92
CA SER A 130 27.15 9.17 -14.04
C SER A 130 26.08 10.08 -13.45
N GLY A 131 26.32 10.55 -12.22
CA GLY A 131 25.40 11.41 -11.49
C GLY A 131 25.06 12.68 -12.26
N THR A 132 23.77 13.03 -12.31
CA THR A 132 23.20 14.38 -12.31
C THR A 132 21.67 14.26 -12.21
N ARG A 133 21.09 14.73 -11.10
CA ARG A 133 19.68 15.10 -10.88
C ARG A 133 18.57 14.10 -11.24
N LEU A 134 17.86 13.67 -10.20
CA LEU A 134 16.46 13.24 -10.23
C LEU A 134 15.57 14.29 -10.92
N VAL A 135 15.09 14.00 -12.12
CA VAL A 135 14.01 14.75 -12.78
C VAL A 135 12.76 13.87 -12.71
N PRO A 136 11.63 14.35 -12.15
CA PRO A 136 10.35 13.65 -12.26
C PRO A 136 9.96 13.56 -13.74
N LEU A 137 9.61 12.36 -14.22
CA LEU A 137 9.06 12.18 -15.57
C LEU A 137 7.79 13.03 -15.69
N ARG A 138 7.75 13.85 -16.74
CA ARG A 138 6.55 14.59 -17.14
C ARG A 138 5.54 13.59 -17.71
N ASP A 139 4.26 13.87 -17.48
CA ASP A 139 3.14 13.23 -18.17
C ASP A 139 3.27 13.47 -19.68
N ASP A 140 3.85 12.52 -20.40
CA ASP A 140 3.68 12.40 -21.85
C ASP A 140 3.03 11.04 -22.10
N GLU A 141 1.75 11.07 -22.50
CA GLU A 141 0.87 9.89 -22.57
C GLU A 141 1.18 8.93 -23.75
N GLN A 142 2.42 8.90 -24.23
CA GLN A 142 2.78 8.18 -25.45
C GLN A 142 4.22 7.63 -25.44
N ASP A 143 4.62 6.98 -24.34
CA ASP A 143 5.84 6.16 -24.32
C ASP A 143 5.48 4.66 -24.24
N PRO A 144 5.83 3.82 -25.24
CA PRO A 144 5.64 2.37 -25.19
C PRO A 144 6.47 1.67 -24.10
N ASP A 145 7.29 2.40 -23.34
CA ASP A 145 8.22 1.86 -22.34
C ASP A 145 7.65 1.75 -20.90
N ARG A 146 6.32 1.86 -20.70
CA ARG A 146 5.71 1.77 -19.35
C ARG A 146 6.04 0.47 -18.59
N ASP A 147 6.28 -0.64 -19.30
CA ASP A 147 6.69 -1.91 -18.68
C ASP A 147 8.11 -1.83 -18.06
N ASN A 148 8.98 -0.91 -18.49
CA ASN A 148 10.33 -0.74 -17.94
C ASN A 148 10.36 0.00 -16.60
N LEU A 149 9.27 0.64 -16.19
CA LEU A 149 9.16 1.38 -14.93
C LEU A 149 8.56 0.53 -13.80
N VAL A 150 8.17 -0.71 -14.08
CA VAL A 150 7.60 -1.62 -13.09
C VAL A 150 8.72 -2.30 -12.30
N VAL A 151 8.58 -2.37 -10.98
CA VAL A 151 9.58 -3.00 -10.12
C VAL A 151 9.59 -4.50 -10.36
N SER A 152 10.72 -5.03 -10.85
CA SER A 152 10.91 -6.46 -11.09
C SER A 152 11.71 -7.11 -9.96
N ARG A 153 11.27 -8.28 -9.50
CA ARG A 153 11.97 -9.14 -8.54
C ARG A 153 12.23 -10.52 -9.14
N PRO A 154 13.50 -10.95 -9.26
CA PRO A 154 13.80 -12.29 -9.77
C PRO A 154 13.41 -13.35 -8.74
N ILE A 155 12.78 -14.42 -9.21
CA ILE A 155 12.41 -15.61 -8.45
C ILE A 155 13.15 -16.79 -9.06
N ASN A 156 14.19 -17.23 -8.34
CA ASN A 156 14.97 -18.39 -8.70
C ASN A 156 14.56 -19.53 -7.77
N LEU A 157 14.04 -20.62 -8.35
CA LEU A 157 13.66 -21.83 -7.63
C LEU A 157 14.56 -22.97 -8.09
N GLU A 158 15.26 -23.61 -7.16
CA GLU A 158 16.04 -24.83 -7.47
C GLU A 158 15.12 -26.01 -7.79
N SER A 159 15.62 -27.05 -8.45
CA SER A 159 14.78 -28.17 -8.95
C SER A 159 13.98 -28.89 -7.88
N PHE A 160 14.41 -28.85 -6.62
CA PHE A 160 13.71 -29.44 -5.47
C PHE A 160 12.84 -28.46 -4.68
N GLU A 161 12.84 -27.17 -5.04
CA GLU A 161 12.05 -26.15 -4.36
C GLU A 161 10.69 -25.97 -5.05
N ASP A 162 9.62 -26.08 -4.26
CA ASP A 162 8.26 -25.88 -4.73
C ASP A 162 7.78 -24.43 -4.56
N PHE A 163 8.46 -23.61 -3.75
CA PHE A 163 8.11 -22.22 -3.52
C PHE A 163 9.30 -21.36 -3.11
N SER A 164 9.18 -20.05 -3.35
CA SER A 164 10.09 -19.02 -2.83
C SER A 164 9.36 -18.17 -1.79
N GLN A 165 10.09 -17.72 -0.77
CA GLN A 165 9.57 -16.81 0.25
C GLN A 165 10.11 -15.41 0.00
N LEU A 166 9.21 -14.42 0.02
CA LEU A 166 9.58 -13.01 -0.07
C LEU A 166 9.14 -12.30 1.19
N CYS A 167 10.08 -11.64 1.85
CA CYS A 167 9.79 -10.69 2.92
C CYS A 167 9.21 -9.42 2.30
N VAL A 168 8.11 -8.95 2.85
CA VAL A 168 7.44 -7.71 2.45
C VAL A 168 7.40 -6.78 3.66
N VAL A 169 8.06 -5.64 3.54
CA VAL A 169 8.04 -4.59 4.57
C VAL A 169 7.53 -3.31 3.94
N VAL A 170 6.50 -2.73 4.55
CA VAL A 170 5.90 -1.47 4.12
C VAL A 170 6.06 -0.45 5.24
N ASN A 171 6.68 0.69 4.93
CA ASN A 171 6.93 1.75 5.89
C ASN A 171 6.34 3.08 5.42
N ILE A 172 5.67 3.80 6.32
CA ILE A 172 5.41 5.23 6.16
C ILE A 172 6.65 5.96 6.65
N VAL A 173 7.23 6.80 5.78
CA VAL A 173 8.40 7.58 6.10
C VAL A 173 8.14 9.06 5.95
N LYS A 174 8.73 9.87 6.83
CA LYS A 174 8.78 11.31 6.63
C LYS A 174 10.10 11.64 5.97
N VAL A 175 10.06 12.33 4.85
CA VAL A 175 11.27 12.72 4.12
C VAL A 175 11.53 14.20 4.36
N MET A 176 12.80 14.57 4.55
CA MET A 176 13.18 15.97 4.68
C MET A 176 12.94 16.69 3.34
N PRO A 177 12.23 17.84 3.32
CA PRO A 177 11.91 18.55 2.09
C PRO A 177 13.16 18.83 1.24
N GLY A 178 13.10 18.50 -0.05
CA GLY A 178 14.21 18.71 -0.99
C GLY A 178 15.35 17.69 -0.91
N THR A 179 15.24 16.64 -0.09
CA THR A 179 16.23 15.55 0.01
C THR A 179 15.55 14.17 0.00
N ASN A 180 16.33 13.09 -0.02
CA ASN A 180 15.86 11.72 0.21
C ASN A 180 16.16 11.22 1.64
N LEU A 181 16.50 12.12 2.56
CA LEU A 181 16.81 11.76 3.95
C LEU A 181 15.53 11.46 4.74
N LEU A 182 15.51 10.30 5.40
CA LEU A 182 14.38 9.85 6.20
C LEU A 182 14.47 10.44 7.61
N LEU A 183 13.48 11.25 7.98
CA LEU A 183 13.33 11.82 9.32
C LEU A 183 12.71 10.82 10.29
N SER A 184 11.73 10.05 9.83
CA SER A 184 11.10 8.98 10.61
C SER A 184 10.64 7.85 9.69
N ALA A 185 10.50 6.65 10.26
CA ALA A 185 9.97 5.48 9.58
C ALA A 185 9.10 4.67 10.54
N HIS A 186 7.86 4.38 10.14
CA HIS A 186 6.93 3.57 10.92
C HIS A 186 6.38 2.46 10.03
N THR A 187 6.51 1.24 10.51
CA THR A 187 6.06 0.05 9.79
C THR A 187 4.54 -0.04 9.77
N VAL A 188 4.00 -0.10 8.56
CA VAL A 188 2.60 -0.41 8.27
C VAL A 188 2.39 -1.91 8.38
N GLU A 189 3.26 -2.68 7.73
CA GLU A 189 3.22 -4.14 7.71
C GLU A 189 4.62 -4.71 7.50
N ASP A 190 4.89 -5.83 8.17
CA ASP A 190 6.10 -6.64 8.03
C ASP A 190 5.65 -8.10 8.02
N GLY A 191 5.76 -8.74 6.86
CA GLY A 191 5.22 -10.08 6.63
C GLY A 191 5.96 -10.82 5.53
N VAL A 192 5.41 -11.98 5.17
CA VAL A 192 6.04 -12.88 4.19
C VAL A 192 4.97 -13.41 3.24
N ILE A 193 5.26 -13.34 1.95
CA ILE A 193 4.48 -14.00 0.91
C ILE A 193 5.22 -15.26 0.42
N ARG A 194 4.47 -16.29 0.07
CA ARG A 194 5.00 -17.50 -0.57
C ARG A 194 4.50 -17.57 -1.99
N VAL A 195 5.43 -17.78 -2.91
CA VAL A 195 5.15 -17.86 -4.34
C VAL A 195 5.51 -19.25 -4.81
N PHE A 196 4.52 -20.03 -5.21
CA PHE A 196 4.67 -21.44 -5.57
C PHE A 196 5.01 -21.61 -7.05
N ARG A 197 5.79 -22.64 -7.38
CA ARG A 197 6.20 -22.98 -8.75
C ARG A 197 5.01 -23.17 -9.68
N ASP A 198 4.03 -23.95 -9.25
CA ASP A 198 2.83 -24.22 -10.07
C ASP A 198 2.02 -22.95 -10.30
N TRP A 199 1.88 -22.11 -9.26
CA TRP A 199 1.23 -20.82 -9.38
C TRP A 199 1.95 -19.88 -10.35
N LEU A 200 3.29 -19.81 -10.31
CA LEU A 200 4.09 -19.02 -11.25
C LEU A 200 3.88 -19.49 -12.70
N ARG A 201 3.89 -20.81 -12.90
CA ARG A 201 3.66 -21.44 -14.20
C ARG A 201 2.25 -21.13 -14.73
N ASP A 202 1.24 -21.25 -13.89
CA ASP A 202 -0.16 -21.02 -14.27
C ASP A 202 -0.43 -19.55 -14.57
N GLU A 203 0.14 -18.64 -13.79
CA GLU A 203 -0.01 -17.21 -14.00
C GLU A 203 0.69 -16.75 -15.30
N GLU A 204 1.87 -17.30 -15.57
CA GLU A 204 2.61 -17.03 -16.80
C GLU A 204 1.86 -17.52 -18.05
N LYS A 205 1.28 -18.72 -17.99
CA LYS A 205 0.40 -19.24 -19.05
C LYS A 205 -0.83 -18.37 -19.25
N ARG A 206 -1.49 -17.95 -18.17
CA ARG A 206 -2.67 -17.09 -18.23
C ARG A 206 -2.41 -15.78 -18.97
N ILE A 207 -1.23 -15.18 -18.73
CA ILE A 207 -0.82 -13.95 -19.43
C ILE A 207 -0.56 -14.22 -20.91
N ARG A 208 0.04 -15.37 -21.27
CA ARG A 208 0.28 -15.75 -22.67
C ARG A 208 -1.00 -16.08 -23.45
N GLU A 209 -1.95 -16.73 -22.79
CA GLU A 209 -3.20 -17.21 -23.39
C GLU A 209 -4.33 -16.17 -23.37
N PHE A 210 -4.06 -14.95 -22.89
CA PHE A 210 -5.07 -13.92 -22.70
C PHE A 210 -5.82 -13.56 -24.00
N VAL A 211 -7.13 -13.83 -24.00
CA VAL A 211 -8.13 -13.38 -24.98
C VAL A 211 -8.66 -12.02 -24.50
N PRO A 212 -8.84 -11.00 -25.37
CA PRO A 212 -9.10 -9.61 -24.97
C PRO A 212 -10.55 -9.41 -24.50
N ASP A 213 -10.91 -10.00 -23.36
CA ASP A 213 -12.18 -9.75 -22.68
C ASP A 213 -11.93 -9.07 -21.34
N GLY A 214 -11.43 -7.83 -21.42
CA GLY A 214 -11.58 -6.74 -20.44
C GLY A 214 -11.11 -6.92 -18.99
N THR A 215 -10.65 -8.10 -18.57
CA THR A 215 -10.33 -8.40 -17.17
C THR A 215 -8.83 -8.60 -17.02
N GLU A 216 -8.14 -7.66 -16.36
CA GLU A 216 -6.68 -7.73 -16.23
C GLU A 216 -6.21 -9.04 -15.57
N PRO A 217 -5.16 -9.70 -16.10
CA PRO A 217 -4.70 -10.99 -15.63
C PRO A 217 -3.97 -10.94 -14.27
N SER A 218 -3.76 -9.76 -13.67
CA SER A 218 -2.92 -9.61 -12.49
C SER A 218 -3.60 -10.13 -11.21
N GLN A 219 -3.00 -11.14 -10.59
CA GLN A 219 -3.46 -11.66 -9.31
C GLN A 219 -2.85 -10.90 -8.10
N MET A 220 -3.66 -10.80 -7.03
CA MET A 220 -3.26 -10.19 -5.76
C MET A 220 -2.58 -11.19 -4.84
N LEU A 221 -1.36 -10.88 -4.38
CA LEU A 221 -0.64 -11.60 -3.34
C LEU A 221 -0.80 -10.89 -2.00
N TRP A 222 -1.46 -11.54 -1.04
CA TRP A 222 -1.73 -10.98 0.29
C TRP A 222 -0.59 -11.27 1.26
N VAL A 223 -0.10 -10.23 1.94
CA VAL A 223 1.01 -10.31 2.91
C VAL A 223 0.53 -10.91 4.24
N ASP A 224 -0.72 -10.65 4.60
CA ASP A 224 -1.31 -11.05 5.88
C ASP A 224 -2.69 -11.71 5.71
N GLN A 225 -3.10 -12.48 6.72
CA GLN A 225 -4.37 -13.22 6.70
C GLN A 225 -5.60 -12.31 6.69
N SER A 226 -5.50 -11.10 7.25
CA SER A 226 -6.60 -10.14 7.27
C SER A 226 -6.78 -9.40 5.95
N LYS A 227 -5.90 -9.67 4.96
CA LYS A 227 -5.84 -8.99 3.67
C LYS A 227 -5.70 -7.49 3.89
N SER A 228 -4.86 -7.06 4.82
CA SER A 228 -4.62 -5.66 5.10
C SER A 228 -3.67 -5.03 4.11
N VAL A 229 -2.68 -5.79 3.65
CA VAL A 229 -1.70 -5.39 2.64
C VAL A 229 -1.61 -6.46 1.56
N GLY A 230 -1.71 -6.04 0.31
CA GLY A 230 -1.61 -6.91 -0.86
C GLY A 230 -0.76 -6.27 -1.95
N ILE A 231 -0.11 -7.11 -2.75
CA ILE A 231 0.70 -6.71 -3.89
C ILE A 231 0.05 -7.27 -5.15
N LYS A 232 -0.32 -6.39 -6.09
CA LYS A 232 -0.76 -6.78 -7.43
C LYS A 232 0.47 -7.04 -8.29
N VAL A 233 0.56 -8.24 -8.83
CA VAL A 233 1.77 -8.69 -9.53
C VAL A 233 1.45 -9.28 -10.89
N ARG A 234 2.44 -9.23 -11.78
CA ARG A 234 2.46 -9.93 -13.07
C ARG A 234 3.69 -10.82 -13.14
N VAL A 235 3.55 -12.02 -13.67
CA VAL A 235 4.65 -13.00 -13.76
C VAL A 235 5.20 -13.06 -15.18
N LYS A 236 6.52 -13.04 -15.33
CA LYS A 236 7.22 -13.19 -16.61
C LYS A 236 8.25 -14.31 -16.51
N ALA A 237 8.14 -15.33 -17.37
CA ALA A 237 9.19 -16.33 -17.48
C ALA A 237 10.42 -15.75 -18.19
N LYS A 238 11.61 -16.04 -17.66
CA LYS A 238 12.89 -15.85 -18.31
C LYS A 238 13.47 -17.22 -18.66
N PRO A 239 13.55 -17.58 -19.96
CA PRO A 239 14.29 -18.77 -20.35
C PRO A 239 15.77 -18.57 -20.00
N LEU A 240 16.34 -19.48 -19.19
CA LEU A 240 17.78 -19.53 -18.89
C LEU A 240 18.54 -20.00 -20.13
N MET A 241 18.61 -19.17 -21.18
CA MET A 241 19.22 -19.57 -22.45
C MET A 241 20.71 -19.21 -22.56
N ASN A 242 21.33 -18.48 -21.63
CA ASN A 242 22.69 -17.93 -21.81
C ASN A 242 23.56 -17.88 -20.54
N GLN A 243 23.66 -18.97 -19.77
CA GLN A 243 24.76 -19.14 -18.81
C GLN A 243 25.34 -20.55 -18.93
N ASN A 244 26.35 -20.73 -19.78
CA ASN A 244 27.28 -21.89 -19.84
C ASN A 244 26.79 -23.19 -19.16
N VAL A 245 25.68 -23.76 -19.63
CA VAL A 245 25.14 -25.01 -19.08
C VAL A 245 25.84 -26.17 -19.79
N PRO A 246 26.44 -27.15 -19.07
CA PRO A 246 27.05 -28.31 -19.72
C PRO A 246 25.99 -29.11 -20.51
N ILE A 247 26.41 -29.59 -21.69
CA ILE A 247 25.61 -30.08 -22.83
C ILE A 247 24.79 -31.38 -22.55
N LEU A 248 24.70 -31.82 -21.29
CA LEU A 248 24.04 -33.08 -20.90
C LEU A 248 22.72 -32.82 -20.16
N ILE A 249 21.73 -32.24 -20.83
CA ILE A 249 20.38 -32.07 -20.26
C ILE A 249 19.35 -32.65 -21.21
N HIS A 250 18.47 -33.51 -20.68
CA HIS A 250 17.38 -34.12 -21.42
C HIS A 250 16.33 -33.08 -21.81
N ARG A 251 15.83 -33.19 -23.04
CA ARG A 251 14.90 -32.23 -23.68
C ARG A 251 13.53 -32.06 -23.00
N ASP A 252 13.20 -32.91 -22.04
CA ASP A 252 11.87 -32.93 -21.37
C ASP A 252 11.86 -32.20 -20.01
N ASP A 253 12.99 -31.64 -19.59
CA ASP A 253 13.09 -30.92 -18.33
C ASP A 253 12.66 -29.44 -18.52
N ASP A 254 11.41 -29.14 -18.17
CA ASP A 254 10.83 -27.80 -17.85
C ASP A 254 11.59 -27.04 -16.73
N GLN A 255 12.82 -27.44 -16.44
CA GLN A 255 13.46 -27.43 -15.12
C GLN A 255 14.30 -26.16 -14.86
N PHE A 256 14.41 -25.26 -15.83
CA PHE A 256 15.23 -24.04 -15.74
C PHE A 256 14.50 -22.77 -16.19
N THR A 257 13.24 -22.60 -15.80
CA THR A 257 12.56 -21.32 -15.99
C THR A 257 12.75 -20.49 -14.72
N SER A 258 13.61 -19.47 -14.81
CA SER A 258 13.64 -18.39 -13.81
C SER A 258 12.42 -17.51 -14.05
N TYR A 259 11.74 -17.09 -12.99
CA TYR A 259 10.58 -16.20 -13.11
C TYR A 259 10.95 -14.81 -12.64
N GLU A 260 10.31 -13.80 -13.21
CA GLU A 260 10.34 -12.44 -12.71
C GLU A 260 8.95 -12.03 -12.26
N LEU A 261 8.89 -11.50 -11.05
CA LEU A 261 7.67 -10.97 -10.45
C LEU A 261 7.70 -9.45 -10.60
N LEU A 262 6.84 -8.96 -11.49
CA LEU A 262 6.64 -7.53 -11.76
C LEU A 262 5.58 -7.01 -10.80
N ILE A 263 5.95 -6.06 -9.94
CA ILE A 263 5.07 -5.48 -8.93
C ILE A 263 4.40 -4.24 -9.53
N GLU A 264 3.10 -4.34 -9.84
CA GLU A 264 2.33 -3.28 -10.49
C GLU A 264 1.76 -2.27 -9.49
N GLU A 265 1.15 -2.77 -8.41
CA GLU A 265 0.48 -1.95 -7.40
C GLU A 265 0.62 -2.55 -6.00
N LEU A 266 0.63 -1.67 -5.00
CA LEU A 266 0.56 -1.97 -3.59
C LEU A 266 -0.79 -1.50 -3.06
N HIS A 267 -1.54 -2.42 -2.45
CA HIS A 267 -2.87 -2.18 -1.90
C HIS A 267 -2.80 -2.25 -0.38
N ILE A 268 -3.20 -1.18 0.30
CA ILE A 268 -3.19 -1.11 1.77
C ILE A 268 -4.57 -0.69 2.24
N ARG A 269 -5.16 -1.44 3.19
CA ARG A 269 -6.40 -1.00 3.84
C ARG A 269 -6.25 0.41 4.37
N ALA A 270 -7.12 1.32 3.94
CA ALA A 270 -6.97 2.75 4.22
C ALA A 270 -7.01 3.03 5.75
N VAL A 271 -7.80 2.26 6.51
CA VAL A 271 -7.82 2.35 7.98
C VAL A 271 -6.50 1.90 8.62
N ARG A 272 -5.82 0.90 8.06
CA ARG A 272 -4.50 0.46 8.54
C ARG A 272 -3.47 1.57 8.32
N LEU A 273 -3.46 2.13 7.11
CA LEU A 273 -2.59 3.25 6.75
C LEU A 273 -2.81 4.47 7.66
N LEU A 274 -4.07 4.89 7.83
CA LEU A 274 -4.43 6.03 8.66
C LEU A 274 -3.99 5.86 10.12
N ARG A 275 -4.16 4.66 10.70
CA ARG A 275 -3.74 4.40 12.08
C ARG A 275 -2.22 4.46 12.24
N THR A 276 -1.46 3.99 11.26
CA THR A 276 0.01 4.10 11.27
C THR A 276 0.45 5.55 11.10
N LEU A 277 -0.25 6.32 10.25
CA LEU A 277 0.00 7.75 10.08
C LEU A 277 -0.25 8.54 11.38
N GLU A 278 -1.41 8.33 12.04
CA GLU A 278 -1.72 8.97 13.34
C GLU A 278 -0.65 8.65 14.39
N LYS A 279 -0.22 7.38 14.46
CA LYS A 279 0.86 6.97 15.37
C LYS A 279 2.18 7.68 15.05
N SER A 280 2.53 7.81 13.77
CA SER A 280 3.76 8.52 13.37
C SER A 280 3.74 9.99 13.75
N GLN A 281 2.58 10.65 13.64
CA GLN A 281 2.40 12.05 14.03
C GLN A 281 2.54 12.23 15.54
N GLU A 282 1.95 11.34 16.34
CA GLU A 282 2.06 11.36 17.80
C GLU A 282 3.52 11.18 18.26
N GLU A 283 4.25 10.23 17.68
CA GLU A 283 5.65 9.99 18.00
C GLU A 283 6.56 11.18 17.61
N GLN A 284 6.29 11.83 16.47
CA GLN A 284 7.03 13.05 16.07
C GLN A 284 6.79 14.25 16.98
N GLN A 285 5.57 14.42 17.48
CA GLN A 285 5.28 15.47 18.47
C GLN A 285 6.07 15.25 19.76
N ASN A 286 6.24 13.99 20.16
CA ASN A 286 6.97 13.61 21.37
C ASN A 286 8.50 13.64 21.17
N TYR A 287 9.00 13.33 19.98
CA TYR A 287 10.45 13.15 19.69
C TYR A 287 10.92 13.94 18.45
N TYR A 288 10.76 15.27 18.48
CA TYR A 288 11.05 16.17 17.36
C TYR A 288 12.52 16.25 16.87
N LYS A 289 13.46 15.49 17.47
CA LYS A 289 14.91 15.49 17.12
C LYS A 289 15.46 14.12 16.69
N ALA A 290 14.64 13.08 16.59
CA ALA A 290 15.12 11.77 16.17
C ALA A 290 15.40 11.74 14.66
N VAL A 291 16.55 11.20 14.26
CA VAL A 291 16.94 10.99 12.86
C VAL A 291 17.10 9.50 12.64
N VAL A 292 16.49 8.96 11.58
CA VAL A 292 16.64 7.55 11.20
C VAL A 292 17.90 7.40 10.36
N ILE A 293 18.87 6.63 10.84
CA ILE A 293 20.06 6.26 10.08
C ILE A 293 19.73 4.95 9.35
N THR A 294 19.43 5.02 8.07
CA THR A 294 19.41 3.84 7.21
C THR A 294 20.84 3.51 6.78
N PRO A 295 21.23 2.22 6.74
CA PRO A 295 22.51 1.84 6.18
C PRO A 295 22.50 2.19 4.69
N THR A 296 23.31 3.17 4.30
CA THR A 296 23.60 3.43 2.90
C THR A 296 24.48 2.29 2.38
N LEU A 297 23.99 1.59 1.36
CA LEU A 297 24.81 0.68 0.57
C LEU A 297 25.99 1.48 -0.02
N ARG A 298 27.20 1.08 0.34
CA ARG A 298 28.46 1.57 -0.24
C ARG A 298 28.90 0.65 -1.36
#